data_AF-A0A971UN00-F1
#
_entry.id   AF-A0A971UN00-F1
#
_cell.length_a   1.000
_cell.length_b   1.000
_cell.length_c   1.000
_cell.angle_alpha   90.00
_cell.angle_beta   90.00
_cell.angle_gamma   90.00
#
_symmetry.space_group_name_H-M   'P 1'
#
loop_
_entity.id
_entity.type
_entity.pdbx_description
1 polymer ?
#
loop_
_entity_poly.entity_id
_entity_poly.type
_entity_poly.pdbx_seq_one_letter_code
_entity_poly.pdbx_strand_id
1 'polypeptide(L)'
;MVQRIGIAVLSVLALAAAASAATTLNGTYTYGEGESLADGVVTIGSNGNVGIVNIVGGSLAADTLYAARGTGAATITITSGQLLFPNSGSTGYLHLGYDGTPTATVTQTGGTVGSGNVIIGTSPTGAATYTISGGTLSAYSLCAGYDVRSWSDAGLGRLDVIGTAATVSASYLLACGSSGTLGFTVGSTGVSTIVARDTKFSAGATIDMAVGSGVTVASGTVFDLIVDQKNGISITNLALASGDAYIADVRSGWTLQRNAAGDTLQAVYTAVPEPATMGLLGLGVVSLVGRRSGRGRRK
;
A
#
# COMPACT_ATOMS: atom_id res chain seq x y z
N MET A 1 38.67 11.41 21.25
CA MET A 1 38.65 12.10 19.94
C MET A 1 37.30 11.79 19.32
N VAL A 2 36.30 12.65 19.53
CA VAL A 2 34.92 12.43 19.08
C VAL A 2 34.74 13.25 17.80
N GLN A 3 34.69 12.56 16.67
CA GLN A 3 34.49 13.15 15.36
C GLN A 3 33.01 13.51 15.21
N ARG A 4 32.66 14.78 15.43
CA ARG A 4 31.33 15.31 15.13
C ARG A 4 31.18 15.43 13.62
N ILE A 5 30.39 14.53 13.03
CA ILE A 5 29.95 14.63 11.63
C ILE A 5 28.98 15.83 11.57
N GLY A 6 29.39 16.88 10.86
CA GLY A 6 28.57 18.06 10.64
C GLY A 6 27.38 17.72 9.75
N ILE A 7 26.17 17.77 10.30
CA ILE A 7 24.93 17.80 9.54
C ILE A 7 24.84 19.18 8.91
N ALA A 8 24.98 19.26 7.59
CA ALA A 8 24.73 20.50 6.86
C ALA A 8 23.22 20.73 6.81
N VAL A 9 22.71 21.59 7.69
CA VAL A 9 21.36 22.13 7.60
C VAL A 9 21.38 23.21 6.52
N LEU A 10 20.99 22.83 5.30
CA LEU A 10 20.81 23.78 4.20
C LEU A 10 19.41 24.40 4.33
N SER A 11 19.30 25.51 5.05
CA SER A 11 18.09 26.33 5.07
C SER A 11 17.93 27.01 3.71
N VAL A 12 17.08 26.46 2.83
CA VAL A 12 16.77 27.05 1.53
C VAL A 12 15.72 28.14 1.71
N LEU A 13 16.15 29.40 1.61
CA LEU A 13 15.27 30.56 1.53
C LEU A 13 14.71 30.65 0.11
N ALA A 14 13.38 30.58 -0.03
CA ALA A 14 12.68 30.56 -1.31
C ALA A 14 12.97 31.83 -2.15
N LEU A 15 13.45 31.64 -3.38
CA LEU A 15 13.55 32.69 -4.41
C LEU A 15 12.73 32.25 -5.63
N ALA A 16 11.81 33.12 -6.05
CA ALA A 16 10.85 32.86 -7.11
C ALA A 16 11.48 32.80 -8.52
N ALA A 17 10.99 31.83 -9.31
CA ALA A 17 10.87 31.78 -10.77
C ALA A 17 12.09 32.22 -11.62
N ALA A 18 13.13 31.39 -11.62
CA ALA A 18 13.92 31.12 -12.82
C ALA A 18 13.53 29.71 -13.32
N ALA A 19 13.66 29.42 -14.61
CA ALA A 19 13.54 28.05 -15.12
C ALA A 19 14.54 27.17 -14.36
N SER A 20 14.06 26.46 -13.33
CA SER A 20 14.90 25.76 -12.38
C SER A 20 15.45 24.51 -13.05
N ALA A 21 16.76 24.35 -13.00
CA ALA A 21 17.36 23.05 -13.25
C ALA A 21 16.72 22.05 -12.27
N ALA A 22 16.32 20.88 -12.76
CA ALA A 22 15.69 19.86 -11.93
C ALA A 22 16.54 19.56 -10.69
N THR A 23 15.97 19.72 -9.49
CA THR A 23 16.66 19.39 -8.24
C THR A 23 16.87 17.88 -8.14
N THR A 24 18.10 17.44 -7.88
CA THR A 24 18.44 16.03 -7.65
C THR A 24 18.93 15.83 -6.22
N LEU A 25 18.26 14.94 -5.49
CA LEU A 25 18.52 14.60 -4.09
C LEU A 25 19.16 13.20 -4.02
N ASN A 26 20.50 13.18 -4.05
CA ASN A 26 21.33 11.97 -3.92
C ASN A 26 22.04 11.99 -2.56
N GLY A 27 21.30 11.65 -1.49
CA GLY A 27 21.74 11.75 -0.10
C GLY A 27 20.55 11.64 0.84
N THR A 28 20.75 11.97 2.13
CA THR A 28 19.65 12.03 3.10
C THR A 28 19.23 13.47 3.35
N TYR A 29 17.94 13.75 3.23
CA TYR A 29 17.33 15.06 3.44
C TYR A 29 16.18 14.90 4.41
N THR A 30 16.06 15.83 5.37
CA THR A 30 14.95 15.86 6.31
C THR A 30 14.32 17.24 6.26
N TYR A 31 12.99 17.29 6.14
CA TYR A 31 12.20 18.51 6.14
C TYR A 31 11.38 18.56 7.45
N GLY A 32 11.90 19.31 8.41
CA GLY A 32 11.26 19.61 9.69
C GLY A 32 10.25 20.75 9.61
N GLU A 33 9.64 21.09 10.74
CA GLU A 33 8.69 22.21 10.81
C GLU A 33 9.28 23.52 10.26
N GLY A 34 8.53 24.19 9.37
CA GLY A 34 8.95 25.43 8.73
C GLY A 34 9.94 25.27 7.57
N GLU A 35 10.50 24.07 7.36
CA GLU A 35 11.35 23.78 6.21
C GLU A 35 10.51 23.40 4.99
N SER A 36 10.90 23.91 3.82
CA SER A 36 10.22 23.59 2.57
C SER A 36 11.19 23.52 1.39
N LEU A 37 10.94 22.59 0.47
CA LEU A 37 11.46 22.62 -0.88
C LEU A 37 10.28 22.72 -1.85
N ALA A 38 10.32 23.67 -2.77
CA ALA A 38 9.38 23.79 -3.87
C ALA A 38 10.15 23.95 -5.17
N ASP A 39 9.96 23.01 -6.10
CA ASP A 39 10.63 23.03 -7.41
C ASP A 39 9.73 22.40 -8.48
N GLY A 40 9.88 22.75 -9.75
CA GLY A 40 9.09 22.13 -10.83
C GLY A 40 9.35 20.63 -10.91
N VAL A 41 10.62 20.21 -10.95
CA VAL A 41 10.99 18.80 -11.03
C VAL A 41 11.99 18.45 -9.94
N VAL A 42 11.65 17.44 -9.13
CA VAL A 42 12.54 16.88 -8.12
C VAL A 42 12.81 15.41 -8.46
N THR A 43 14.06 14.99 -8.36
CA THR A 43 14.47 13.57 -8.49
C THR A 43 15.16 13.13 -7.21
N ILE A 44 14.68 12.07 -6.57
CA ILE A 44 15.29 11.46 -5.38
C ILE A 44 15.95 10.16 -5.82
N GLY A 45 17.27 10.05 -5.69
CA GLY A 45 18.03 8.88 -6.09
C GLY A 45 18.02 8.63 -7.61
N SER A 46 19.13 8.88 -8.29
CA SER A 46 19.23 8.69 -9.74
C SER A 46 20.53 8.03 -10.18
N ASN A 47 20.46 7.25 -11.27
CA ASN A 47 21.63 6.71 -12.00
C ASN A 47 22.64 6.00 -11.09
N GLY A 48 22.15 5.08 -10.24
CA GLY A 48 22.98 4.30 -9.31
C GLY A 48 23.16 4.93 -7.94
N ASN A 49 22.71 6.17 -7.75
CA ASN A 49 22.75 6.85 -6.46
C ASN A 49 21.49 6.57 -5.63
N VAL A 50 21.64 6.67 -4.30
CA VAL A 50 20.56 6.53 -3.32
C VAL A 50 20.11 7.91 -2.85
N GLY A 51 18.80 8.12 -2.78
CA GLY A 51 18.18 9.29 -2.16
C GLY A 51 17.24 8.87 -1.03
N ILE A 52 17.31 9.57 0.10
CA ILE A 52 16.44 9.37 1.26
C ILE A 52 15.84 10.72 1.62
N VAL A 53 14.52 10.78 1.71
CA VAL A 53 13.78 11.99 2.11
C VAL A 53 12.87 11.67 3.28
N ASN A 54 13.03 12.40 4.38
CA ASN A 54 12.15 12.34 5.55
C ASN A 54 11.34 13.63 5.63
N ILE A 55 10.02 13.53 5.68
CA ILE A 55 9.11 14.66 5.90
C ILE A 55 8.53 14.51 7.30
N VAL A 56 8.97 15.41 8.19
CA VAL A 56 8.68 15.39 9.64
C VAL A 56 8.22 16.79 10.07
N GLY A 57 7.14 17.25 9.45
CA GLY A 57 6.49 18.53 9.77
C GLY A 57 6.70 19.62 8.70
N GLY A 58 7.71 19.47 7.84
CA GLY A 58 7.96 20.36 6.71
C GLY A 58 7.15 20.02 5.47
N SER A 59 7.54 20.61 4.33
CA SER A 59 6.91 20.32 3.05
C SER A 59 7.91 20.07 1.91
N LEU A 60 7.59 19.11 1.06
CA LEU A 60 8.21 18.93 -0.26
C LEU A 60 7.12 19.14 -1.30
N ALA A 61 7.28 20.13 -2.16
CA ALA A 61 6.38 20.43 -3.25
C ALA A 61 7.10 20.26 -4.58
N ALA A 62 6.53 19.47 -5.50
CA ALA A 62 7.03 19.37 -6.85
C ALA A 62 5.91 19.21 -7.87
N ASP A 63 6.06 19.73 -9.09
CA ASP A 63 5.12 19.39 -10.16
C ASP A 63 5.34 17.94 -10.59
N THR A 64 6.59 17.51 -10.66
CA THR A 64 6.95 16.11 -10.89
C THR A 64 8.03 15.67 -9.92
N LEU A 65 7.73 14.62 -9.16
CA LEU A 65 8.69 13.91 -8.31
C LEU A 65 9.00 12.54 -8.93
N TYR A 66 10.28 12.33 -9.28
CA TYR A 66 10.81 11.01 -9.60
C TYR A 66 11.50 10.43 -8.37
N ALA A 67 10.89 9.43 -7.72
CA ALA A 67 11.55 8.66 -6.68
C ALA A 67 12.16 7.40 -7.31
N ALA A 68 13.49 7.33 -7.29
CA ALA A 68 14.32 6.34 -7.96
C ALA A 68 14.19 6.42 -9.49
N ARG A 69 15.24 6.97 -10.15
CA ARG A 69 15.33 7.06 -11.61
C ARG A 69 16.50 6.27 -12.19
N GLY A 70 16.29 5.53 -13.27
CA GLY A 70 17.31 4.72 -13.93
C GLY A 70 17.70 3.51 -13.06
N THR A 71 18.96 3.45 -12.62
CA THR A 71 19.43 2.42 -11.66
C THR A 71 19.48 2.94 -10.22
N GLY A 72 18.92 4.12 -9.95
CA GLY A 72 18.91 4.72 -8.61
C GLY A 72 17.94 4.04 -7.63
N ALA A 73 18.06 4.40 -6.36
CA ALA A 73 17.15 3.95 -5.30
C ALA A 73 16.63 5.13 -4.47
N ALA A 74 15.38 5.06 -4.03
CA ALA A 74 14.75 6.10 -3.24
C ALA A 74 13.96 5.56 -2.04
N THR A 75 14.11 6.22 -0.91
CA THR A 75 13.25 6.02 0.26
C THR A 75 12.63 7.35 0.65
N ILE A 76 11.30 7.38 0.78
CA ILE A 76 10.56 8.54 1.27
C ILE A 76 9.80 8.10 2.52
N THR A 77 9.99 8.82 3.63
CA THR A 77 9.26 8.58 4.87
C THR A 77 8.48 9.84 5.26
N ILE A 78 7.18 9.68 5.48
CA ILE A 78 6.25 10.77 5.81
C ILE A 78 5.59 10.44 7.14
N THR A 79 6.07 11.08 8.20
CA THR A 79 5.50 10.93 9.55
C THR A 79 4.58 12.08 9.92
N SER A 80 4.82 13.26 9.36
CA SER A 80 4.02 14.48 9.48
C SER A 80 4.38 15.44 8.34
N GLY A 81 3.75 16.60 8.24
CA GLY A 81 4.02 17.54 7.14
C GLY A 81 3.35 17.14 5.82
N GLN A 82 3.91 17.59 4.69
CA GLN A 82 3.24 17.52 3.39
C GLN A 82 4.16 17.14 2.23
N LEU A 83 3.71 16.21 1.38
CA LEU A 83 4.23 16.01 0.02
C LEU A 83 3.17 16.50 -0.98
N LEU A 84 3.44 17.60 -1.67
CA LEU A 84 2.46 18.30 -2.49
C LEU A 84 2.83 18.31 -3.97
N PHE A 85 1.79 18.29 -4.80
CA PHE A 85 1.88 18.48 -6.24
C PHE A 85 1.06 19.72 -6.59
N PRO A 86 1.68 20.93 -6.58
CA PRO A 86 0.97 22.22 -6.62
C PRO A 86 0.10 22.40 -7.86
N ASN A 87 0.56 21.85 -8.99
CA ASN A 87 -0.25 21.68 -10.19
C ASN A 87 -1.23 20.52 -9.98
N SER A 88 -2.22 20.74 -9.11
CA SER A 88 -3.24 19.76 -8.73
C SER A 88 -4.13 19.40 -9.93
N GLY A 89 -4.35 18.11 -10.17
CA GLY A 89 -5.11 17.60 -11.31
C GLY A 89 -4.31 16.57 -12.12
N SER A 90 -4.47 16.56 -13.44
CA SER A 90 -3.79 15.61 -14.33
C SER A 90 -2.32 15.93 -14.61
N THR A 91 -1.76 17.01 -14.05
CA THR A 91 -0.43 17.53 -14.41
C THR A 91 0.63 17.33 -13.33
N GLY A 92 0.26 17.13 -12.07
CA GLY A 92 1.19 16.75 -11.00
C GLY A 92 1.50 15.25 -11.03
N TYR A 93 2.76 14.84 -10.80
CA TYR A 93 3.16 13.42 -10.83
C TYR A 93 4.11 13.03 -9.69
N LEU A 94 3.79 11.91 -9.05
CA LEU A 94 4.70 11.08 -8.27
C LEU A 94 4.97 9.79 -9.04
N HIS A 95 6.18 9.65 -9.57
CA HIS A 95 6.64 8.41 -10.17
C HIS A 95 7.54 7.66 -9.19
N LEU A 96 7.14 6.45 -8.81
CA LEU A 96 7.98 5.57 -8.01
C LEU A 96 8.59 4.49 -8.91
N GLY A 97 9.91 4.46 -8.99
CA GLY A 97 10.66 3.54 -9.82
C GLY A 97 10.54 3.88 -11.31
N TYR A 98 11.13 5.00 -11.73
CA TYR A 98 11.07 5.52 -13.10
C TYR A 98 12.27 5.13 -13.96
N ASP A 99 12.03 4.39 -15.05
CA ASP A 99 13.03 4.00 -16.06
C ASP A 99 14.16 3.11 -15.52
N GLY A 100 14.68 2.16 -16.31
CA GLY A 100 15.75 1.24 -15.87
C GLY A 100 15.31 0.20 -14.83
N THR A 101 16.19 -0.12 -13.87
CA THR A 101 15.97 -1.07 -12.75
C THR A 101 15.90 -0.39 -11.37
N PRO A 102 15.05 0.62 -11.17
CA PRO A 102 15.05 1.44 -9.96
C PRO A 102 14.30 0.72 -8.83
N THR A 103 14.61 1.10 -7.59
CA THR A 103 13.88 0.65 -6.40
C THR A 103 13.39 1.84 -5.59
N ALA A 104 12.08 1.98 -5.42
CA ALA A 104 11.49 3.08 -4.65
C ALA A 104 10.58 2.56 -3.53
N THR A 105 10.75 3.10 -2.34
CA THR A 105 9.90 2.80 -1.18
C THR A 105 9.34 4.07 -0.57
N VAL A 106 8.03 4.16 -0.40
CA VAL A 106 7.37 5.23 0.34
C VAL A 106 6.71 4.63 1.58
N THR A 107 6.93 5.23 2.74
CA THR A 107 6.24 4.87 3.99
C THR A 107 5.56 6.10 4.56
N GLN A 108 4.25 6.03 4.72
CA GLN A 108 3.43 7.09 5.29
C GLN A 108 2.71 6.60 6.54
N THR A 109 3.07 7.16 7.69
CA THR A 109 2.43 6.90 8.98
C THR A 109 1.64 8.10 9.49
N GLY A 110 1.73 9.24 8.81
CA GLY A 110 1.03 10.49 9.12
C GLY A 110 1.15 11.48 7.96
N GLY A 111 0.93 12.77 8.23
CA GLY A 111 1.04 13.83 7.23
C GLY A 111 0.07 13.69 6.05
N THR A 112 0.31 14.48 5.00
CA THR A 112 -0.54 14.53 3.81
C THR A 112 0.27 14.39 2.52
N VAL A 113 -0.20 13.53 1.61
CA VAL A 113 0.27 13.44 0.22
C VAL A 113 -0.85 13.90 -0.71
N GLY A 114 -0.55 14.91 -1.53
CA GLY A 114 -1.53 15.69 -2.29
C GLY A 114 -1.83 15.24 -3.73
N SER A 115 -2.76 15.98 -4.35
CA SER A 115 -3.68 15.68 -5.46
C SER A 115 -3.11 15.50 -6.88
N GLY A 116 -1.86 15.03 -6.99
CA GLY A 116 -1.28 14.64 -8.28
C GLY A 116 -1.65 13.21 -8.70
N ASN A 117 -1.06 12.75 -9.80
CA ASN A 117 -1.01 11.35 -10.17
C ASN A 117 0.04 10.64 -9.33
N VAL A 118 -0.32 9.53 -8.69
CA VAL A 118 0.60 8.66 -7.95
C VAL A 118 0.71 7.35 -8.70
N ILE A 119 1.88 7.11 -9.29
CA ILE A 119 2.14 5.94 -10.12
C ILE A 119 3.26 5.14 -9.48
N ILE A 120 2.90 3.96 -8.98
CA ILE A 120 3.76 3.06 -8.24
C ILE A 120 4.25 1.97 -9.19
N GLY A 121 5.56 1.87 -9.37
CA GLY A 121 6.19 0.84 -10.18
C GLY A 121 6.08 1.17 -11.65
N THR A 122 6.83 2.19 -12.09
CA THR A 122 6.67 2.76 -13.45
C THR A 122 7.54 2.12 -14.53
N SER A 123 8.22 1.03 -14.21
CA SER A 123 9.12 0.29 -15.11
C SER A 123 8.88 -1.22 -14.94
N PRO A 124 8.95 -2.03 -16.01
CA PRO A 124 8.81 -3.48 -15.90
C PRO A 124 9.97 -4.18 -15.19
N THR A 125 11.09 -3.49 -15.03
CA THR A 125 12.29 -4.03 -14.39
C THR A 125 12.64 -3.32 -13.07
N GLY A 126 11.84 -2.32 -12.69
CA GLY A 126 11.97 -1.58 -11.44
C GLY A 126 10.80 -1.88 -10.52
N ALA A 127 11.08 -2.08 -9.24
CA ALA A 127 10.05 -2.33 -8.24
C ALA A 127 9.79 -1.08 -7.41
N ALA A 128 8.53 -0.80 -7.12
CA ALA A 128 8.20 0.22 -6.15
C ALA A 128 7.08 -0.21 -5.20
N THR A 129 7.19 0.26 -3.96
CA THR A 129 6.22 0.01 -2.90
C THR A 129 5.82 1.32 -2.24
N TYR A 130 4.53 1.51 -2.02
CA TYR A 130 3.97 2.55 -1.18
C TYR A 130 3.24 1.88 -0.03
N THR A 131 3.63 2.14 1.21
CA THR A 131 2.92 1.66 2.39
C THR A 131 2.31 2.84 3.14
N ILE A 132 1.00 2.77 3.41
CA ILE A 132 0.28 3.74 4.22
C ILE A 132 -0.38 3.06 5.43
N SER A 133 -0.05 3.52 6.62
CA SER A 133 -0.65 3.07 7.88
C SER A 133 -1.26 4.21 8.71
N GLY A 134 -1.17 5.44 8.21
CA GLY A 134 -1.71 6.65 8.83
C GLY A 134 -1.60 7.87 7.93
N GLY A 135 -2.30 8.95 8.27
CA GLY A 135 -2.31 10.19 7.48
C GLY A 135 -3.25 10.14 6.28
N THR A 136 -3.06 11.06 5.33
CA THR A 136 -3.93 11.23 4.16
C THR A 136 -3.15 11.10 2.86
N LEU A 137 -3.63 10.25 1.94
CA LEU A 137 -3.21 10.19 0.55
C LEU A 137 -4.40 10.54 -0.34
N SER A 138 -4.32 11.65 -1.06
CA SER A 138 -5.32 12.05 -2.04
C SER A 138 -4.68 12.19 -3.41
N ALA A 139 -5.13 11.41 -4.39
CA ALA A 139 -4.59 11.43 -5.74
C ALA A 139 -5.65 11.78 -6.80
N TYR A 140 -5.24 12.37 -7.91
CA TYR A 140 -6.08 12.40 -9.11
C TYR A 140 -6.15 11.00 -9.71
N SER A 141 -5.01 10.41 -10.06
CA SER A 141 -4.88 9.01 -10.44
C SER A 141 -3.98 8.29 -9.46
N LEU A 142 -4.41 7.13 -8.96
CA LEU A 142 -3.60 6.23 -8.15
C LEU A 142 -3.46 4.93 -8.95
N CYS A 143 -2.24 4.60 -9.39
CA CYS A 143 -1.97 3.31 -10.00
C CYS A 143 -0.83 2.56 -9.33
N ALA A 144 -1.03 1.25 -9.18
CA ALA A 144 0.02 0.28 -8.91
C ALA A 144 0.23 -0.60 -10.14
N GLY A 145 1.44 -0.56 -10.71
CA GLY A 145 1.92 -1.47 -11.75
C GLY A 145 1.88 -0.97 -13.20
N TYR A 146 1.98 0.35 -13.44
CA TYR A 146 1.85 0.92 -14.78
C TYR A 146 3.16 1.45 -15.34
N ASP A 147 3.60 0.88 -16.47
CA ASP A 147 4.72 1.40 -17.23
C ASP A 147 4.29 2.59 -18.08
N VAL A 148 4.60 3.78 -17.58
CA VAL A 148 4.31 5.07 -18.21
C VAL A 148 5.04 5.28 -19.54
N ARG A 149 6.12 4.53 -19.83
CA ARG A 149 6.89 4.69 -21.07
C ARG A 149 6.25 3.95 -22.23
N SER A 150 5.75 2.74 -21.96
CA SER A 150 5.10 1.89 -22.95
C SER A 150 3.58 1.96 -22.91
N TRP A 151 3.02 2.74 -21.97
CA TRP A 151 1.58 2.83 -21.70
C TRP A 151 0.97 1.44 -21.47
N SER A 152 1.69 0.59 -20.73
CA SER A 152 1.34 -0.81 -20.53
C SER A 152 1.27 -1.20 -19.05
N ASP A 153 0.57 -2.30 -18.77
CA ASP A 153 0.37 -2.84 -17.43
C ASP A 153 1.50 -3.79 -17.01
N ALA A 154 2.75 -3.42 -17.31
CA ALA A 154 3.93 -4.24 -17.06
C ALA A 154 4.77 -3.76 -15.87
N GLY A 155 4.43 -2.62 -15.27
CA GLY A 155 5.20 -2.03 -14.18
C GLY A 155 5.07 -2.85 -12.88
N LEU A 156 6.13 -2.94 -12.07
CA LEU A 156 6.11 -3.71 -10.82
C LEU A 156 5.80 -2.79 -9.63
N GLY A 157 4.51 -2.68 -9.29
CA GLY A 157 4.03 -1.72 -8.30
C GLY A 157 3.17 -2.34 -7.21
N ARG A 158 3.40 -1.92 -5.96
CA ARG A 158 2.63 -2.37 -4.80
C ARG A 158 2.18 -1.21 -3.92
N LEU A 159 0.89 -1.13 -3.62
CA LEU A 159 0.33 -0.24 -2.61
C LEU A 159 -0.16 -1.07 -1.42
N ASP A 160 0.37 -0.84 -0.23
CA ASP A 160 -0.07 -1.50 1.01
C ASP A 160 -0.82 -0.52 1.91
N VAL A 161 -2.04 -0.88 2.31
CA VAL A 161 -2.87 -0.16 3.30
C VAL A 161 -2.93 -0.99 4.58
N ILE A 162 -2.51 -0.40 5.71
CA ILE A 162 -2.36 -1.12 6.98
C ILE A 162 -3.21 -0.49 8.08
N GLY A 163 -4.08 -1.30 8.70
CA GLY A 163 -4.93 -0.83 9.80
C GLY A 163 -5.92 0.25 9.36
N THR A 164 -6.53 0.96 10.31
CA THR A 164 -7.64 1.91 10.05
C THR A 164 -7.28 3.38 10.16
N ALA A 165 -6.00 3.73 10.36
CA ALA A 165 -5.61 5.11 10.63
C ALA A 165 -5.30 5.94 9.36
N ALA A 166 -5.32 5.31 8.18
CA ALA A 166 -5.08 5.95 6.90
C ALA A 166 -6.38 6.45 6.26
N THR A 167 -6.32 7.58 5.57
CA THR A 167 -7.36 8.04 4.64
C THR A 167 -6.79 8.00 3.22
N VAL A 168 -7.37 7.20 2.34
CA VAL A 168 -6.90 7.05 0.94
C VAL A 168 -8.04 7.36 -0.01
N SER A 169 -7.84 8.34 -0.90
CA SER A 169 -8.81 8.69 -1.93
C SER A 169 -8.19 8.95 -3.29
N ALA A 170 -8.89 8.58 -4.36
CA ALA A 170 -8.46 8.84 -5.73
C ALA A 170 -9.64 9.25 -6.65
N SER A 171 -9.40 10.10 -7.66
CA SER A 171 -10.41 10.25 -8.73
C SER A 171 -10.43 9.05 -9.66
N TYR A 172 -9.28 8.41 -9.87
CA TYR A 172 -9.16 7.20 -10.66
C TYR A 172 -8.22 6.23 -9.94
N LEU A 173 -8.73 5.07 -9.57
CA LEU A 173 -7.91 3.97 -9.08
C LEU A 173 -7.71 2.96 -10.20
N LEU A 174 -6.45 2.71 -10.57
CA LEU A 174 -6.09 1.73 -11.57
C LEU A 174 -5.14 0.70 -10.95
N ALA A 175 -5.56 -0.57 -10.83
CA ALA A 175 -4.59 -1.64 -10.57
C ALA A 175 -4.19 -2.24 -11.91
N CYS A 176 -2.94 -2.02 -12.25
CA CYS A 176 -2.45 -2.12 -13.61
C CYS A 176 -1.78 -3.50 -13.78
N GLY A 177 -2.58 -4.47 -14.24
CA GLY A 177 -2.18 -5.79 -14.76
C GLY A 177 -1.69 -6.80 -13.73
N SER A 178 -1.10 -7.89 -14.21
CA SER A 178 -0.55 -8.97 -13.37
C SER A 178 0.64 -8.57 -12.50
N SER A 179 1.18 -7.37 -12.70
CA SER A 179 2.32 -6.82 -11.97
C SER A 179 1.93 -5.76 -10.93
N GLY A 180 0.65 -5.36 -10.89
CA GLY A 180 0.09 -4.44 -9.89
C GLY A 180 -0.51 -5.19 -8.70
N THR A 181 -0.08 -4.85 -7.49
CA THR A 181 -0.62 -5.41 -6.23
C THR A 181 -1.21 -4.32 -5.33
N LEU A 182 -2.43 -4.54 -4.85
CA LEU A 182 -3.04 -3.79 -3.75
C LEU A 182 -3.06 -4.68 -2.50
N GLY A 183 -2.21 -4.37 -1.53
CA GLY A 183 -2.10 -5.05 -0.26
C GLY A 183 -2.96 -4.41 0.82
N PHE A 184 -3.67 -5.23 1.59
CA PHE A 184 -4.49 -4.81 2.73
C PHE A 184 -4.11 -5.65 3.94
N THR A 185 -3.60 -4.99 4.99
CA THR A 185 -3.31 -5.64 6.27
C THR A 185 -4.36 -5.25 7.30
N VAL A 186 -5.17 -6.23 7.71
CA VAL A 186 -6.22 -6.08 8.72
C VAL A 186 -5.60 -5.94 10.11
N GLY A 187 -5.72 -4.76 10.71
CA GLY A 187 -5.35 -4.49 12.10
C GLY A 187 -6.45 -4.92 13.08
N SER A 188 -6.23 -4.67 14.37
CA SER A 188 -7.17 -5.02 15.45
C SER A 188 -8.54 -4.36 15.32
N THR A 189 -8.62 -3.23 14.63
CA THR A 189 -9.85 -2.45 14.38
C THR A 189 -10.35 -2.59 12.94
N GLY A 190 -9.68 -3.39 12.09
CA GLY A 190 -9.99 -3.52 10.67
C GLY A 190 -8.90 -2.96 9.76
N VAL A 191 -9.29 -2.56 8.55
CA VAL A 191 -8.42 -1.96 7.54
C VAL A 191 -9.11 -0.74 6.91
N SER A 192 -8.35 0.28 6.54
CA SER A 192 -8.85 1.46 5.84
C SER A 192 -9.27 1.11 4.41
N THR A 193 -10.41 1.66 4.01
CA THR A 193 -10.95 1.55 2.66
C THR A 193 -10.34 2.61 1.73
N ILE A 194 -10.04 2.24 0.49
CA ILE A 194 -9.69 3.18 -0.57
C ILE A 194 -10.98 3.71 -1.20
N VAL A 195 -11.17 5.02 -1.21
CA VAL A 195 -12.35 5.64 -1.83
C VAL A 195 -11.98 6.20 -3.19
N ALA A 196 -12.51 5.61 -4.26
CA ALA A 196 -12.22 6.01 -5.63
C ALA A 196 -13.47 6.51 -6.36
N ARG A 197 -13.36 7.57 -7.14
CA ARG A 197 -14.47 8.01 -8.00
C ARG A 197 -14.73 7.01 -9.13
N ASP A 198 -13.69 6.40 -9.67
CA ASP A 198 -13.77 5.43 -10.77
C ASP A 198 -12.68 4.38 -10.56
N THR A 199 -13.00 3.10 -10.73
CA THR A 199 -12.07 1.98 -10.56
C THR A 199 -11.88 1.20 -11.86
N LYS A 200 -10.63 0.79 -12.12
CA LYS A 200 -10.30 -0.09 -13.24
C LYS A 200 -9.25 -1.11 -12.81
N PHE A 201 -9.56 -2.38 -13.02
CA PHE A 201 -8.62 -3.47 -12.80
C PHE A 201 -8.34 -4.18 -14.11
N SER A 202 -7.07 -4.18 -14.53
CA SER A 202 -6.63 -4.99 -15.66
C SER A 202 -6.51 -6.46 -15.25
N ALA A 203 -6.57 -7.36 -16.22
CA ALA A 203 -6.50 -8.80 -15.98
C ALA A 203 -5.23 -9.17 -15.20
N GLY A 204 -5.40 -9.90 -14.09
CA GLY A 204 -4.30 -10.36 -13.24
C GLY A 204 -3.93 -9.42 -12.09
N ALA A 205 -4.57 -8.25 -11.98
CA ALA A 205 -4.38 -7.37 -10.83
C ALA A 205 -4.63 -8.13 -9.52
N THR A 206 -3.71 -7.99 -8.57
CA THR A 206 -3.67 -8.83 -7.38
C THR A 206 -4.11 -8.06 -6.14
N ILE A 207 -4.99 -8.67 -5.35
CA ILE A 207 -5.31 -8.26 -3.98
C ILE A 207 -4.51 -9.17 -3.03
N ASP A 208 -3.66 -8.59 -2.20
CA ASP A 208 -2.88 -9.30 -1.18
C ASP A 208 -3.49 -8.98 0.19
N MET A 209 -3.91 -10.01 0.92
CA MET A 209 -4.64 -9.89 2.17
C MET A 209 -3.84 -10.48 3.33
N ALA A 210 -3.42 -9.62 4.25
CA ALA A 210 -2.71 -10.02 5.46
C ALA A 210 -3.54 -9.74 6.72
N VAL A 211 -3.28 -10.53 7.77
CA VAL A 211 -3.76 -10.28 9.13
C VAL A 211 -2.60 -9.72 9.94
N GLY A 212 -2.82 -8.58 10.60
CA GLY A 212 -1.82 -7.94 11.44
C GLY A 212 -1.35 -8.85 12.58
N SER A 213 -0.13 -8.62 13.07
CA SER A 213 0.42 -9.42 14.16
C SER A 213 -0.47 -9.37 15.41
N GLY A 214 -0.77 -10.53 15.98
CA GLY A 214 -1.64 -10.67 17.16
C GLY A 214 -3.14 -10.48 16.90
N VAL A 215 -3.55 -10.27 15.64
CA VAL A 215 -4.96 -10.13 15.27
C VAL A 215 -5.56 -11.51 14.96
N THR A 216 -6.75 -11.77 15.49
CA THR A 216 -7.56 -12.94 15.12
C THR A 216 -8.80 -12.45 14.40
N VAL A 217 -9.04 -12.95 13.19
CA VAL A 217 -10.23 -12.61 12.41
C VAL A 217 -11.26 -13.73 12.56
N ALA A 218 -12.49 -13.38 12.95
CA ALA A 218 -13.56 -14.35 13.05
C ALA A 218 -14.03 -14.79 11.65
N SER A 219 -14.36 -16.08 11.48
CA SER A 219 -14.94 -16.57 10.23
C SER A 219 -16.24 -15.83 9.89
N GLY A 220 -16.41 -15.47 8.63
CA GLY A 220 -17.52 -14.67 8.12
C GLY A 220 -17.34 -13.16 8.28
N THR A 221 -16.22 -12.69 8.84
CA THR A 221 -15.94 -11.25 8.94
C THR A 221 -15.71 -10.66 7.55
N VAL A 222 -16.34 -9.51 7.28
CA VAL A 222 -16.27 -8.80 5.99
C VAL A 222 -15.54 -7.48 6.19
N PHE A 223 -14.61 -7.16 5.29
CA PHE A 223 -13.91 -5.87 5.25
C PHE A 223 -14.12 -5.18 3.90
N ASP A 224 -14.47 -3.90 3.93
CA ASP A 224 -14.58 -3.05 2.75
C ASP A 224 -13.19 -2.55 2.35
N LEU A 225 -12.72 -2.95 1.17
CA LEU A 225 -11.37 -2.64 0.70
C LEU A 225 -11.35 -1.40 -0.21
N ILE A 226 -12.29 -1.35 -1.16
CA ILE A 226 -12.36 -0.29 -2.18
C ILE A 226 -13.82 0.06 -2.43
N VAL A 227 -14.13 1.36 -2.48
CA VAL A 227 -15.44 1.87 -2.90
C VAL A 227 -15.29 2.60 -4.24
N ASP A 228 -16.10 2.22 -5.23
CA ASP A 228 -16.28 2.92 -6.51
C ASP A 228 -17.52 3.82 -6.43
N GLN A 229 -17.36 5.12 -6.61
CA GLN A 229 -18.46 6.07 -6.43
C GLN A 229 -19.28 6.36 -7.71
N LYS A 230 -18.95 5.73 -8.85
CA LYS A 230 -19.53 6.12 -10.15
C LYS A 230 -20.16 4.97 -10.92
N ASN A 231 -19.41 3.91 -11.19
CA ASN A 231 -19.80 2.88 -12.16
C ASN A 231 -20.09 1.52 -11.52
N GLY A 232 -19.85 1.40 -10.21
CA GLY A 232 -19.79 0.12 -9.54
C GLY A 232 -18.47 -0.60 -9.82
N ILE A 233 -18.17 -1.64 -9.04
CA ILE A 233 -16.89 -2.33 -9.09
C ILE A 233 -17.01 -3.68 -9.83
N SER A 234 -16.05 -3.97 -10.71
CA SER A 234 -15.93 -5.28 -11.37
C SER A 234 -14.74 -6.03 -10.79
N ILE A 235 -14.97 -7.25 -10.28
CA ILE A 235 -13.92 -8.05 -9.65
C ILE A 235 -13.43 -9.21 -10.55
N THR A 236 -13.95 -9.32 -11.77
CA THR A 236 -13.66 -10.44 -12.70
C THR A 236 -12.19 -10.56 -13.07
N ASN A 237 -11.46 -9.45 -13.07
CA ASN A 237 -10.05 -9.38 -13.44
C ASN A 237 -9.10 -9.47 -12.24
N LEU A 238 -9.65 -9.52 -11.03
CA LEU A 238 -8.87 -9.57 -9.79
C LEU A 238 -8.52 -11.01 -9.42
N ALA A 239 -7.31 -11.19 -8.90
CA ALA A 239 -6.88 -12.42 -8.25
C ALA A 239 -6.50 -12.12 -6.79
N LEU A 240 -6.64 -13.10 -5.92
CA LEU A 240 -5.99 -13.07 -4.60
C LEU A 240 -4.52 -13.47 -4.76
N ALA A 241 -3.64 -12.91 -3.93
CA ALA A 241 -2.24 -13.30 -3.90
C ALA A 241 -2.09 -14.78 -3.53
N SER A 242 -0.99 -15.38 -3.98
CA SER A 242 -0.70 -16.79 -3.69
C SER A 242 -0.55 -16.99 -2.19
N GLY A 243 -1.40 -17.84 -1.61
CA GLY A 243 -1.43 -18.06 -0.16
C GLY A 243 -2.73 -17.60 0.49
N ASP A 244 -3.41 -16.62 -0.10
CA ASP A 244 -4.49 -15.91 0.58
C ASP A 244 -5.86 -16.53 0.37
N ALA A 245 -6.07 -17.21 -0.77
CA ALA A 245 -7.36 -17.78 -1.09
C ALA A 245 -7.79 -18.85 -0.07
N TYR A 246 -9.04 -18.78 0.36
CA TYR A 246 -9.69 -19.86 1.11
C TYR A 246 -9.72 -21.14 0.27
N ILE A 247 -9.35 -22.27 0.89
CA ILE A 247 -9.50 -23.60 0.30
C ILE A 247 -10.27 -24.44 1.31
N ALA A 248 -11.46 -24.88 0.91
CA ALA A 248 -12.36 -25.66 1.77
C ALA A 248 -11.63 -26.84 2.41
N ASP A 249 -11.76 -26.96 3.73
CA ASP A 249 -11.17 -28.00 4.59
C ASP A 249 -9.62 -28.10 4.57
N VAL A 250 -8.93 -27.23 3.82
CA VAL A 250 -7.47 -27.27 3.66
C VAL A 250 -6.80 -26.05 4.27
N ARG A 251 -7.33 -24.84 4.00
CA ARG A 251 -6.68 -23.60 4.41
C ARG A 251 -7.69 -22.47 4.66
N SER A 252 -7.61 -21.87 5.85
CA SER A 252 -8.28 -20.60 6.16
C SER A 252 -7.79 -19.50 5.22
N GLY A 253 -8.67 -18.61 4.80
CA GLY A 253 -8.25 -17.56 3.89
C GLY A 253 -9.38 -16.61 3.52
N TRP A 254 -9.20 -15.96 2.39
CA TRP A 254 -10.04 -14.88 1.92
C TRP A 254 -10.82 -15.30 0.68
N THR A 255 -11.99 -14.71 0.53
CA THR A 255 -12.76 -14.68 -0.71
C THR A 255 -13.12 -13.24 -1.02
N LEU A 256 -12.94 -12.84 -2.28
CA LEU A 256 -13.36 -11.52 -2.76
C LEU A 256 -14.83 -11.56 -3.16
N GLN A 257 -15.56 -10.52 -2.79
CA GLN A 257 -16.95 -10.33 -3.21
C GLN A 257 -17.24 -8.86 -3.45
N ARG A 258 -18.46 -8.58 -3.89
CA ARG A 258 -19.01 -7.22 -3.91
C ARG A 258 -20.09 -7.11 -2.86
N ASN A 259 -20.29 -5.91 -2.34
CA ASN A 259 -21.47 -5.63 -1.53
C ASN A 259 -22.76 -5.75 -2.37
N ALA A 260 -23.91 -5.62 -1.71
CA ALA A 260 -25.22 -5.75 -2.37
C ALA A 260 -25.47 -4.66 -3.43
N ALA A 261 -24.93 -3.46 -3.25
CA ALA A 261 -25.04 -2.36 -4.21
C ALA A 261 -24.13 -2.57 -5.45
N GLY A 262 -23.12 -3.44 -5.34
CA GLY A 262 -22.15 -3.70 -6.39
C GLY A 262 -21.08 -2.61 -6.52
N ASP A 263 -20.98 -1.67 -5.59
CA ASP A 263 -20.07 -0.52 -5.61
C ASP A 263 -18.82 -0.69 -4.72
N THR A 264 -18.82 -1.68 -3.84
CA THR A 264 -17.74 -1.91 -2.87
C THR A 264 -17.12 -3.28 -3.06
N LEU A 265 -15.79 -3.33 -3.23
CA LEU A 265 -15.01 -4.56 -3.16
C LEU A 265 -14.83 -4.92 -1.69
N GLN A 266 -15.19 -6.15 -1.35
CA GLN A 266 -15.08 -6.68 -0.01
C GLN A 266 -14.21 -7.94 0.01
N ALA A 267 -13.51 -8.16 1.12
CA ALA A 267 -12.89 -9.44 1.44
C ALA A 267 -13.62 -10.08 2.62
N VAL A 268 -13.96 -11.36 2.48
CA VAL A 268 -14.57 -12.17 3.54
C VAL A 268 -13.55 -13.18 4.03
N TYR A 269 -13.32 -13.20 5.34
CA TYR A 269 -12.45 -14.19 5.97
C TYR A 269 -13.23 -15.47 6.26
N THR A 270 -12.68 -16.63 5.89
CA THR A 270 -13.22 -17.95 6.27
C THR A 270 -12.16 -18.75 6.99
N ALA A 271 -12.47 -19.18 8.21
CA ALA A 271 -11.60 -20.06 8.98
C ALA A 271 -11.92 -21.52 8.67
N VAL A 272 -10.90 -22.35 8.45
CA VAL A 272 -11.05 -23.81 8.44
C VAL A 272 -11.14 -24.30 9.89
N PRO A 273 -12.19 -25.07 10.25
CA PRO A 273 -12.26 -25.67 11.57
C PRO A 273 -11.05 -26.55 11.83
N GLU A 274 -10.40 -26.39 12.99
CA GLU A 274 -9.26 -27.24 13.35
C GLU A 274 -9.68 -28.72 13.39
N PRO A 275 -9.06 -29.61 12.59
CA PRO A 275 -9.43 -31.03 12.54
C PRO A 275 -9.30 -31.74 13.89
N ALA A 276 -8.38 -31.28 14.74
CA ALA A 276 -8.06 -31.92 16.01
C ALA A 276 -9.08 -31.64 17.12
N THR A 277 -9.66 -30.44 17.15
CA THR A 277 -10.52 -30.00 18.27
C THR A 277 -11.87 -30.74 18.27
N MET A 278 -12.39 -31.02 17.07
CA MET A 278 -13.61 -31.82 16.90
C MET A 278 -13.36 -33.32 17.18
N GLY A 279 -12.21 -33.86 16.75
CA GLY A 279 -11.84 -35.24 17.02
C GLY A 279 -11.59 -35.54 18.50
N LEU A 280 -10.93 -34.61 19.22
CA LEU A 280 -10.66 -34.73 20.66
C LEU A 280 -11.90 -34.58 21.53
N LEU A 281 -12.86 -33.72 21.15
CA LEU A 281 -14.17 -33.66 21.81
C LEU A 281 -14.94 -34.99 21.66
N GLY A 282 -14.91 -35.59 20.46
CA GLY A 282 -15.49 -36.93 20.23
C GLY A 282 -14.83 -38.01 21.08
N LEU A 283 -13.49 -38.06 21.12
CA LEU A 283 -12.75 -39.06 21.90
C LEU A 283 -12.89 -38.86 23.42
N GLY A 284 -12.99 -37.62 23.89
CA GLY A 284 -13.23 -37.30 25.30
C GLY A 284 -14.58 -37.83 25.79
N VAL A 285 -15.64 -37.70 24.99
CA VAL A 285 -16.98 -38.20 25.33
C VAL A 285 -17.01 -39.73 25.33
N VAL A 286 -16.38 -40.40 24.35
CA VAL A 286 -16.31 -41.87 24.31
C VAL A 286 -15.55 -42.44 25.53
N SER A 287 -14.48 -41.77 25.96
CA SER A 287 -13.70 -42.16 27.14
C SER A 287 -14.50 -42.06 28.45
N LEU A 288 -15.40 -41.07 28.57
CA LEU A 288 -16.28 -40.89 29.73
C LEU A 288 -17.42 -41.92 29.78
N VAL A 289 -17.99 -42.29 28.63
CA VAL A 289 -19.04 -43.32 28.54
C VAL A 289 -18.46 -44.71 28.85
N GLY A 290 -17.26 -45.03 28.35
CA GLY A 290 -16.58 -46.29 28.65
C GLY A 290 -16.24 -46.47 30.14
N ARG A 291 -15.96 -45.37 30.87
CA ARG A 291 -15.64 -45.44 32.30
C ARG A 291 -16.87 -45.68 33.20
N ARG A 292 -18.08 -45.39 32.71
CA ARG A 292 -19.33 -45.58 33.47
C ARG A 292 -19.87 -47.01 33.40
N SER A 293 -19.59 -47.75 32.32
CA SER A 293 -20.06 -49.13 32.15
C SER A 293 -19.24 -50.19 32.92
N GLY A 294 -18.01 -49.86 33.34
CA GLY A 294 -17.12 -50.79 34.06
C GLY A 294 -17.38 -50.96 35.57
N ARG A 295 -18.24 -50.13 36.19
CA ARG A 295 -18.41 -50.11 37.67
C ARG A 295 -19.55 -50.99 38.20
N GLY A 296 -20.16 -51.82 37.35
CA GLY A 296 -21.35 -52.62 37.68
C GLY A 296 -21.14 -54.12 37.94
N ARG A 297 -19.91 -54.62 38.10
CA ARG A 297 -19.67 -56.07 38.24
C ARG A 297 -18.64 -56.41 39.33
N ARG A 298 -19.05 -56.32 40.59
CA ARG A 298 -18.49 -57.10 41.69
C ARG A 298 -19.66 -57.66 42.51
N LYS A 299 -19.92 -58.95 42.35
CA LYS A 299 -20.52 -59.81 43.36
C LYS A 299 -19.37 -60.50 44.09
#